data_AF-A0A6L6GEV4-F1
#
_entry.id   AF-A0A6L6GEV4-F1
#
_cell.length_a   1.000
_cell.length_b   1.000
_cell.length_c   1.000
_cell.angle_alpha   90.00
_cell.angle_beta   90.00
_cell.angle_gamma   90.00
#
_symmetry.space_group_name_H-M   'P 1'
#
loop_
_entity.id
_entity.type
_entity.pdbx_description
1 polymer ?
#
loop_
_entity_poly.entity_id
_entity_poly.type
_entity_poly.pdbx_seq_one_letter_code
_entity_poly.pdbx_strand_id
1 'polypeptide(L)'
;MNISLKRVAFPALICSAFLLSACGNKNAEHSEEVSPEDKVMQELSSEAIRNFEKTPNDQHDILLLVDYDYRYTQVSDEMEDELIKLSKSGDLTAEFSYTRKKDNLVSASEMLKNLDLKTEQGRYIQGLIAGYWDQQLKLLEQHKDKTLNDKSLSEDKLKGLGGYLHAQDQLENWRSQYPEIEAQLDH
;
A
#
# COMPACT_ATOMS: atom_id res chain seq x y z
N MET A 1 15.52 44.38 38.31
CA MET A 1 14.80 44.63 39.58
C MET A 1 14.02 43.36 39.90
N ASN A 2 14.49 42.62 40.91
CA ASN A 2 13.92 41.35 41.37
C ASN A 2 12.61 41.58 42.11
N ILE A 3 11.57 40.76 41.86
CA ILE A 3 10.66 40.34 42.93
C ILE A 3 10.28 38.87 42.71
N SER A 4 10.82 38.03 43.58
CA SER A 4 10.38 36.67 43.87
C SER A 4 9.37 36.75 45.01
N LEU A 5 8.19 36.11 44.89
CA LEU A 5 7.29 35.93 46.03
C LEU A 5 6.62 34.55 46.01
N LYS A 6 7.31 33.64 46.70
CA LYS A 6 6.90 32.52 47.57
C LYS A 6 5.47 31.94 47.47
N ARG A 7 5.48 30.61 47.34
CA ARG A 7 4.41 29.64 47.61
C ARG A 7 3.76 29.83 48.99
N VAL A 8 2.44 29.74 49.04
CA VAL A 8 1.66 29.45 50.26
C VAL A 8 0.79 28.24 49.95
N ALA A 9 0.89 27.20 50.77
CA ALA A 9 0.13 25.96 50.67
C ALA A 9 -0.85 25.83 51.86
N PHE A 10 -2.11 25.50 51.52
CA PHE A 10 -3.13 24.72 52.26
C PHE A 10 -3.63 25.23 53.65
N PRO A 11 -4.80 24.77 54.20
CA PRO A 11 -5.73 23.72 53.76
C PRO A 11 -7.28 23.97 53.91
N ALA A 12 -8.07 23.02 53.36
CA ALA A 12 -9.39 22.48 53.85
C ALA A 12 -10.67 23.38 53.76
N LEU A 13 -11.92 22.96 53.44
CA LEU A 13 -12.70 21.73 53.72
C LEU A 13 -14.08 21.73 52.95
N ILE A 14 -14.50 20.55 52.44
CA ILE A 14 -15.85 19.91 52.26
C ILE A 14 -16.98 20.51 51.38
N CYS A 15 -17.63 19.60 50.62
CA CYS A 15 -19.06 19.43 50.27
C CYS A 15 -19.26 19.44 48.74
N SER A 16 -19.84 18.45 48.04
CA SER A 16 -20.85 17.43 48.41
C SER A 16 -20.77 16.24 47.46
N ALA A 17 -21.10 15.04 47.98
CA ALA A 17 -21.36 13.86 47.16
C ALA A 17 -22.67 14.03 46.37
N PHE A 18 -22.63 13.78 45.06
CA PHE A 18 -23.81 13.33 44.31
C PHE A 18 -23.54 11.89 43.85
N LEU A 19 -24.16 10.95 44.57
CA LEU A 19 -24.33 9.58 44.12
C LEU A 19 -25.50 9.57 43.13
N LEU A 20 -25.23 9.52 41.83
CA LEU A 20 -26.19 9.01 40.86
C LEU A 20 -25.81 7.56 40.55
N SER A 21 -26.47 6.66 41.25
CA SER A 21 -26.53 5.25 40.87
C SER A 21 -27.45 5.11 39.65
N ALA A 22 -26.86 4.85 38.48
CA ALA A 22 -27.54 4.19 37.38
C ALA A 22 -26.80 2.87 37.10
N CYS A 23 -27.26 1.80 37.76
CA CYS A 23 -26.98 0.44 37.31
C CYS A 23 -27.66 0.24 35.96
N GLY A 24 -26.89 -0.06 34.92
CA GLY A 24 -27.44 -0.24 33.59
C GLY A 24 -26.43 -0.82 32.60
N ASN A 25 -26.14 -2.11 32.77
CA ASN A 25 -25.64 -3.06 31.76
C ASN A 25 -24.26 -2.80 31.11
N LYS A 26 -23.37 -3.76 31.37
CA LYS A 26 -22.54 -4.49 30.39
C LYS A 26 -21.82 -3.62 29.37
N ASN A 27 -20.51 -3.51 29.57
CA ASN A 27 -19.50 -3.16 28.56
C ASN A 27 -19.98 -3.55 27.15
N ALA A 28 -20.58 -2.59 26.46
CA ALA A 28 -20.65 -2.62 25.01
C ALA A 28 -19.24 -2.19 24.60
N GLU A 29 -18.41 -3.16 24.21
CA GLU A 29 -17.30 -2.88 23.31
C GLU A 29 -17.89 -2.09 22.15
N HIS A 30 -17.59 -0.80 22.11
CA HIS A 30 -17.76 -0.01 20.91
C HIS A 30 -16.76 -0.60 19.93
N SER A 31 -17.22 -1.52 19.08
CA SER A 31 -16.56 -1.76 17.81
C SER A 31 -16.66 -0.44 17.05
N GLU A 32 -15.66 0.43 17.23
CA GLU A 32 -15.46 1.57 16.33
C GLU A 32 -15.29 0.96 14.94
N GLU A 33 -16.34 1.08 14.15
CA GLU A 33 -16.33 0.68 12.75
C GLU A 33 -15.38 1.65 12.05
N VAL A 34 -14.13 1.20 11.88
CA VAL A 34 -13.07 1.94 11.20
C VAL A 34 -13.60 2.46 9.87
N SER A 35 -13.59 3.78 9.69
CA SER A 35 -14.12 4.40 8.47
C SER A 35 -13.33 3.94 7.25
N PRO A 36 -13.93 3.88 6.05
CA PRO A 36 -13.20 3.59 4.82
C PRO A 36 -11.96 4.49 4.64
N GLU A 37 -12.02 5.74 5.07
CA GLU A 37 -10.92 6.70 5.06
C GLU A 37 -9.78 6.28 6.00
N ASP A 38 -10.09 5.79 7.21
CA ASP A 38 -9.08 5.29 8.16
C ASP A 38 -8.40 4.02 7.65
N LYS A 39 -9.13 3.15 6.93
CA LYS A 39 -8.53 1.97 6.26
C LYS A 39 -7.58 2.35 5.14
N VAL A 40 -7.92 3.38 4.37
CA VAL A 40 -7.01 3.94 3.35
C VAL A 40 -5.74 4.44 4.03
N MET A 41 -5.88 5.25 5.09
CA MET A 41 -4.72 5.78 5.82
C MET A 41 -3.85 4.69 6.45
N GLN A 42 -4.44 3.59 6.92
CA GLN A 42 -3.72 2.44 7.45
C GLN A 42 -2.95 1.68 6.35
N GLU A 43 -3.54 1.47 5.18
CA GLU A 43 -2.83 0.87 4.04
C GLU A 43 -1.77 1.81 3.47
N LEU A 44 -1.93 3.13 3.59
CA LEU A 44 -0.96 4.11 3.09
C LEU A 44 0.17 4.44 4.09
N SER A 45 0.10 3.98 5.34
CA SER A 45 1.21 4.17 6.28
C SER A 45 2.38 3.27 5.88
N SER A 46 3.42 3.83 5.26
CA SER A 46 4.59 3.06 4.90
C SER A 46 5.41 2.67 6.14
N GLU A 47 5.88 1.42 6.14
CA GLU A 47 6.78 0.95 7.17
C GLU A 47 8.11 1.72 7.09
N ALA A 48 8.88 1.73 8.19
CA ALA A 48 10.19 2.36 8.16
C ALA A 48 11.11 1.67 7.14
N ILE A 49 11.90 2.46 6.41
CA ILE A 49 12.91 1.95 5.48
C ILE A 49 13.84 0.98 6.21
N ARG A 50 14.06 -0.17 5.59
CA ARG A 50 14.94 -1.22 6.12
C ARG A 50 16.33 -1.00 5.55
N ASN A 51 17.32 -1.00 6.42
CA ASN A 51 18.70 -0.85 6.01
C ASN A 51 19.27 -2.20 5.56
N PHE A 52 20.03 -2.17 4.48
CA PHE A 52 20.80 -3.29 3.96
C PHE A 52 22.24 -2.82 3.70
N GLU A 53 23.18 -3.75 3.77
CA GLU A 53 24.58 -3.47 3.44
C GLU A 53 24.72 -3.25 1.93
N LYS A 54 25.53 -2.27 1.54
CA LYS A 54 25.83 -2.03 0.12
C LYS A 54 26.54 -3.23 -0.48
N THR A 55 26.16 -3.60 -1.70
CA THR A 55 26.81 -4.70 -2.42
C THR A 55 27.26 -4.28 -3.83
N PRO A 56 28.25 -4.99 -4.43
CA PRO A 56 28.64 -4.74 -5.81
C PRO A 56 27.55 -5.01 -6.86
N ASN A 57 26.46 -5.72 -6.50
CA ASN A 57 25.37 -6.04 -7.42
C ASN A 57 24.17 -5.09 -7.26
N ASP A 58 24.27 -4.06 -6.41
CA ASP A 58 23.15 -3.16 -6.14
C ASP A 58 22.66 -2.47 -7.43
N GLN A 59 23.58 -1.95 -8.23
CA GLN A 59 23.22 -1.32 -9.51
C GLN A 59 22.51 -2.28 -10.47
N HIS A 60 22.94 -3.54 -10.53
CA HIS A 60 22.29 -4.56 -11.37
C HIS A 60 20.84 -4.81 -10.93
N ASP A 61 20.61 -5.02 -9.64
CA ASP A 61 19.27 -5.29 -9.10
C ASP A 61 18.35 -4.06 -9.20
N ILE A 62 18.87 -2.85 -8.94
CA ILE A 62 18.11 -1.60 -9.07
C ILE A 62 17.62 -1.43 -10.51
N LEU A 63 18.50 -1.62 -11.51
CA LEU A 63 18.12 -1.50 -12.92
C LEU A 63 17.05 -2.52 -13.32
N LEU A 64 17.14 -3.76 -12.84
CA LEU A 64 16.12 -4.78 -13.10
C LEU A 64 14.75 -4.42 -12.49
N LEU A 65 14.73 -3.87 -11.29
CA LEU A 65 13.49 -3.46 -10.62
C LEU A 65 12.89 -2.20 -11.26
N VAL A 66 13.71 -1.26 -11.72
CA VAL A 66 13.24 -0.07 -12.46
C VAL A 66 12.70 -0.45 -13.84
N ASP A 67 13.39 -1.31 -14.60
CA ASP A 67 12.89 -1.82 -15.89
C ASP A 67 11.55 -2.56 -15.72
N TYR A 68 11.45 -3.37 -14.66
CA TYR A 68 10.21 -4.04 -14.31
C TYR A 68 9.05 -3.05 -14.11
N ASP A 69 9.25 -2.00 -13.33
CA ASP A 69 8.22 -0.99 -13.03
C ASP A 69 7.79 -0.23 -14.30
N TYR A 70 8.77 0.16 -15.13
CA TYR A 70 8.52 0.77 -16.43
C TYR A 70 7.67 -0.12 -17.33
N ARG A 71 8.07 -1.39 -17.52
CA ARG A 71 7.37 -2.32 -18.42
C ARG A 71 5.98 -2.66 -17.91
N TYR A 72 5.81 -2.82 -16.59
CA TYR A 72 4.51 -3.06 -16.00
C TYR A 72 3.56 -1.87 -16.22
N THR A 73 4.05 -0.64 -16.06
CA THR A 73 3.27 0.59 -16.31
C THR A 73 2.82 0.65 -17.76
N GLN A 74 3.74 0.45 -18.71
CA GLN A 74 3.42 0.46 -20.14
C GLN A 74 2.32 -0.55 -20.51
N VAL A 75 2.44 -1.80 -20.06
CA VAL A 75 1.45 -2.85 -20.36
C VAL A 75 0.10 -2.55 -19.68
N SER A 76 0.13 -1.97 -18.48
CA SER A 76 -1.10 -1.60 -17.75
C SER A 76 -1.84 -0.44 -18.42
N ASP A 77 -1.11 0.57 -18.89
CA ASP A 77 -1.67 1.72 -19.63
C ASP A 77 -2.29 1.26 -20.95
N GLU A 78 -1.61 0.41 -21.72
CA GLU A 78 -2.13 -0.18 -22.96
C GLU A 78 -3.43 -0.97 -22.72
N MET A 79 -3.47 -1.75 -21.63
CA MET A 79 -4.68 -2.48 -21.22
C MET A 79 -5.80 -1.50 -20.86
N GLU A 80 -5.53 -0.45 -20.08
CA GLU A 80 -6.55 0.54 -19.69
C GLU A 80 -7.14 1.24 -20.92
N ASP A 81 -6.31 1.63 -21.89
CA ASP A 81 -6.74 2.20 -23.15
C ASP A 81 -7.63 1.25 -23.97
N GLU A 82 -7.28 -0.04 -24.04
CA GLU A 82 -8.10 -1.08 -24.68
C GLU A 82 -9.47 -1.18 -24.01
N LEU A 83 -9.52 -1.25 -22.68
CA LEU A 83 -10.75 -1.36 -21.91
C LEU A 83 -11.64 -0.11 -22.09
N ILE A 84 -11.06 1.09 -22.09
CA ILE A 84 -11.77 2.35 -22.35
C ILE A 84 -12.36 2.35 -23.75
N LYS A 85 -11.60 1.91 -24.76
CA LYS A 85 -12.07 1.86 -26.14
C LYS A 85 -13.26 0.91 -26.30
N LEU A 86 -13.17 -0.29 -25.74
CA LEU A 86 -14.27 -1.28 -25.77
C LEU A 86 -15.49 -0.81 -24.98
N SER A 87 -15.27 -0.10 -23.87
CA SER A 87 -16.37 0.50 -23.10
C SER A 87 -17.12 1.54 -23.94
N LYS A 88 -16.38 2.39 -24.67
CA LYS A 88 -16.96 3.42 -25.56
C LYS A 88 -17.69 2.84 -26.77
N SER A 89 -17.24 1.71 -27.30
CA SER A 89 -17.93 1.04 -28.43
C SER A 89 -19.13 0.19 -28.01
N GLY A 90 -19.29 -0.07 -26.71
CA GLY A 90 -20.34 -0.96 -26.19
C GLY A 90 -19.99 -2.45 -26.28
N ASP A 91 -18.76 -2.79 -26.65
CA ASP A 91 -18.29 -4.17 -26.83
C ASP A 91 -17.65 -4.75 -25.56
N LEU A 92 -17.45 -3.95 -24.52
CA LEU A 92 -16.84 -4.41 -23.27
C LEU A 92 -17.78 -5.33 -22.49
N THR A 93 -17.47 -6.62 -22.50
CA THR A 93 -18.15 -7.62 -21.65
C THR A 93 -17.46 -7.78 -20.30
N ALA A 94 -18.21 -8.23 -19.30
CA ALA A 94 -17.65 -8.55 -17.98
C ALA A 94 -16.57 -9.65 -18.06
N GLU A 95 -16.80 -10.68 -18.87
CA GLU A 95 -15.85 -11.77 -19.12
C GLU A 95 -14.55 -11.25 -19.74
N PHE A 96 -14.63 -10.38 -20.75
CA PHE A 96 -13.44 -9.80 -21.36
C PHE A 96 -12.66 -8.93 -20.36
N SER A 97 -13.35 -8.04 -19.62
CA SER A 97 -12.70 -7.21 -18.60
C SER A 97 -12.01 -8.06 -17.53
N TYR A 98 -12.66 -9.14 -17.10
CA TYR A 98 -12.10 -10.06 -16.12
C TYR A 98 -10.83 -10.73 -16.64
N THR A 99 -10.91 -11.35 -17.82
CA THR A 99 -9.78 -12.06 -18.43
C THR A 99 -8.60 -11.13 -18.65
N ARG A 100 -8.84 -9.93 -19.20
CA ARG A 100 -7.74 -8.96 -19.42
C ARG A 100 -7.08 -8.49 -18.13
N LYS A 101 -7.84 -8.20 -17.08
CA LYS A 101 -7.27 -7.86 -15.78
C LYS A 101 -6.45 -9.01 -15.20
N LYS A 102 -6.96 -10.25 -15.32
CA LYS A 102 -6.25 -11.44 -14.86
C LYS A 102 -4.92 -11.61 -15.59
N ASP A 103 -4.95 -11.50 -16.92
CA ASP A 103 -3.74 -11.64 -17.75
C ASP A 103 -2.69 -10.59 -17.39
N ASN A 104 -3.10 -9.34 -17.17
CA ASN A 104 -2.18 -8.29 -16.75
C ASN A 104 -1.53 -8.59 -15.38
N LEU A 105 -2.33 -9.01 -14.39
CA LEU A 105 -1.82 -9.36 -13.05
C LEU A 105 -0.89 -10.58 -13.08
N VAL A 106 -1.22 -11.59 -13.88
CA VAL A 106 -0.35 -12.76 -14.08
C VAL A 106 0.96 -12.34 -14.74
N SER A 107 0.90 -11.53 -15.79
CA SER A 107 2.09 -11.00 -16.47
C SER A 107 2.98 -10.21 -15.53
N ALA A 108 2.40 -9.29 -14.73
CA ALA A 108 3.13 -8.53 -13.72
C ALA A 108 3.83 -9.44 -12.70
N SER A 109 3.15 -10.49 -12.24
CA SER A 109 3.70 -11.47 -11.29
C SER A 109 4.83 -12.30 -11.90
N GLU A 110 4.67 -12.77 -13.14
CA GLU A 110 5.66 -13.60 -13.83
C GLU A 110 6.90 -12.81 -14.21
N MET A 111 6.75 -11.59 -14.73
CA MET A 111 7.87 -10.70 -15.01
C MET A 111 8.71 -10.45 -13.75
N LEU A 112 8.05 -10.18 -12.62
CA LEU A 112 8.72 -9.95 -11.34
C LEU A 112 9.48 -11.18 -10.86
N LYS A 113 8.85 -12.37 -10.92
CA LYS A 113 9.45 -13.64 -10.45
C LYS A 113 10.68 -14.03 -11.26
N ASN A 114 10.74 -13.62 -12.53
CA ASN A 114 11.84 -13.91 -13.42
C ASN A 114 13.02 -12.93 -13.31
N LEU A 115 12.93 -11.89 -12.46
CA LEU A 115 14.07 -11.01 -12.20
C LEU A 115 15.19 -11.77 -11.51
N ASP A 116 16.39 -11.69 -12.07
CA ASP A 116 17.59 -12.36 -11.57
C ASP A 116 18.31 -11.50 -10.52
N LEU A 117 17.63 -11.30 -9.38
CA LEU A 117 18.08 -10.42 -8.30
C LEU A 117 19.13 -11.09 -7.40
N LYS A 118 20.28 -10.44 -7.24
CA LYS A 118 21.47 -10.97 -6.57
C LYS A 118 21.57 -10.56 -5.11
N THR A 119 21.00 -9.43 -4.73
CA THR A 119 21.15 -8.82 -3.41
C THR A 119 20.03 -9.24 -2.45
N GLU A 120 20.26 -9.07 -1.15
CA GLU A 120 19.19 -9.25 -0.15
C GLU A 120 18.10 -8.18 -0.31
N GLN A 121 18.49 -6.93 -0.53
CA GLN A 121 17.57 -5.81 -0.68
C GLN A 121 16.66 -5.97 -1.90
N GLY A 122 17.23 -6.35 -3.05
CA GLY A 122 16.47 -6.64 -4.26
C GLY A 122 15.42 -7.74 -4.05
N ARG A 123 15.81 -8.87 -3.45
CA ARG A 123 14.88 -9.96 -3.12
C ARG A 123 13.82 -9.55 -2.09
N TYR A 124 14.15 -8.67 -1.15
CA TYR A 124 13.19 -8.12 -0.20
C TYR A 124 12.12 -7.28 -0.92
N ILE A 125 12.54 -6.35 -1.77
CA ILE A 125 11.63 -5.55 -2.61
C ILE A 125 10.77 -6.45 -3.49
N GLN A 126 11.37 -7.44 -4.14
CA GLN A 126 10.64 -8.44 -4.95
C GLN A 126 9.57 -9.17 -4.14
N GLY A 127 9.87 -9.55 -2.90
CA GLY A 127 8.91 -10.20 -2.01
C GLY A 127 7.71 -9.32 -1.67
N LEU A 128 7.93 -8.03 -1.41
CA LEU A 128 6.86 -7.06 -1.14
C LEU A 128 5.94 -6.90 -2.36
N ILE A 129 6.51 -6.69 -3.55
CA ILE A 129 5.75 -6.55 -4.80
C ILE A 129 5.02 -7.85 -5.13
N ALA A 130 5.65 -9.01 -4.95
CA ALA A 130 5.03 -10.31 -5.20
C ALA A 130 3.82 -10.53 -4.29
N GLY A 131 3.94 -10.15 -3.01
CA GLY A 131 2.83 -10.19 -2.04
C GLY A 131 1.62 -9.37 -2.50
N TYR A 132 1.87 -8.18 -3.05
CA TYR A 132 0.81 -7.34 -3.62
C TYR A 132 0.10 -8.04 -4.80
N TRP A 133 0.85 -8.57 -5.78
CA TRP A 133 0.21 -9.24 -6.93
C TRP A 133 -0.56 -10.49 -6.55
N ASP A 134 -0.01 -11.31 -5.66
CA ASP A 134 -0.71 -12.49 -5.16
C ASP A 134 -2.03 -12.12 -4.45
N GLN A 135 -2.06 -10.98 -3.77
CA GLN A 135 -3.27 -10.45 -3.16
C GLN A 135 -4.26 -9.92 -4.20
N GLN A 136 -3.80 -9.15 -5.19
CA GLN A 136 -4.67 -8.65 -6.27
C GLN A 136 -5.31 -9.79 -7.08
N LEU A 137 -4.56 -10.85 -7.37
CA LEU A 137 -5.10 -12.05 -8.04
C LEU A 137 -6.18 -12.73 -7.22
N LYS A 138 -5.98 -12.89 -5.90
CA LYS A 138 -6.99 -13.48 -5.01
C LYS A 138 -8.27 -12.65 -4.97
N LEU A 139 -8.13 -11.33 -4.88
CA LEU A 139 -9.26 -10.41 -4.87
C LEU A 139 -10.02 -10.47 -6.19
N LEU A 140 -9.31 -10.47 -7.33
CA LEU A 140 -9.94 -10.59 -8.65
C LEU A 140 -10.77 -11.87 -8.77
N GLU A 141 -10.24 -13.02 -8.35
CA GLU A 141 -10.96 -14.30 -8.36
C GLU A 141 -12.18 -14.29 -7.42
N GLN A 142 -12.08 -13.66 -6.23
CA GLN A 142 -13.20 -13.52 -5.29
C GLN A 142 -14.36 -12.70 -5.86
N HIS A 143 -14.09 -11.82 -6.82
CA HIS A 143 -15.09 -10.94 -7.44
C HIS A 143 -15.50 -11.35 -8.85
N LYS A 144 -15.03 -12.49 -9.34
CA LYS A 144 -15.29 -12.96 -10.72
C LYS A 144 -16.77 -12.91 -11.10
N ASP A 145 -17.65 -13.27 -10.16
CA ASP A 145 -19.10 -13.37 -10.39
C ASP A 145 -19.88 -12.13 -9.89
N LYS A 146 -19.18 -11.10 -9.40
CA LYS A 146 -19.83 -9.88 -8.90
C LYS A 146 -20.05 -8.87 -10.03
N THR A 147 -21.17 -8.15 -9.96
CA THR A 147 -21.49 -7.09 -10.92
C THR A 147 -20.56 -5.88 -10.73
N LEU A 148 -20.21 -5.20 -11.84
CA LEU A 148 -19.25 -4.08 -11.87
C LEU A 148 -19.56 -2.90 -10.93
N ASN A 149 -20.76 -2.85 -10.33
CA ASN A 149 -21.23 -1.77 -9.45
C ASN A 149 -21.09 -2.10 -7.94
N ASP A 150 -20.41 -3.18 -7.57
CA ASP A 150 -20.20 -3.52 -6.17
C ASP A 150 -19.14 -2.62 -5.51
N LYS A 151 -19.54 -1.87 -4.48
CA LYS A 151 -18.67 -0.96 -3.71
C LYS A 151 -17.45 -1.67 -3.09
N SER A 152 -17.57 -2.98 -2.81
CA SER A 152 -16.46 -3.80 -2.30
C SER A 152 -15.25 -3.87 -3.25
N LEU A 153 -15.47 -3.67 -4.56
CA LEU A 153 -14.39 -3.60 -5.55
C LEU A 153 -13.44 -2.42 -5.34
N SER A 154 -13.90 -1.32 -4.73
CA SER A 154 -13.08 -0.13 -4.50
C SER A 154 -12.18 -0.25 -3.26
N GLU A 155 -12.71 -0.83 -2.18
CA GLU A 155 -11.95 -1.09 -0.95
C GLU A 155 -10.90 -2.17 -1.16
N ASP A 156 -11.19 -3.15 -2.01
CA ASP A 156 -10.27 -4.26 -2.28
C ASP A 156 -9.05 -3.85 -3.11
N LYS A 157 -9.16 -2.82 -3.97
CA LYS A 157 -7.99 -2.26 -4.66
C LYS A 157 -6.94 -1.69 -3.71
N LEU A 158 -7.34 -1.26 -2.53
CA LEU A 158 -6.45 -0.68 -1.52
C LEU A 158 -5.73 -1.76 -0.70
N LYS A 159 -6.26 -2.97 -0.67
CA LYS A 159 -5.70 -4.04 0.16
C LYS A 159 -4.34 -4.48 -0.37
N GLY A 160 -3.32 -4.37 0.48
CA GLY A 160 -1.94 -4.70 0.15
C GLY A 160 -1.20 -3.59 -0.57
N LEU A 161 -1.85 -2.45 -0.82
CA LEU A 161 -1.22 -1.27 -1.41
C LEU A 161 -0.06 -0.77 -0.53
N GLY A 162 -0.18 -0.88 0.79
CA GLY A 162 0.90 -0.48 1.71
C GLY A 162 2.20 -1.24 1.50
N GLY A 163 2.13 -2.54 1.26
CA GLY A 163 3.31 -3.36 0.96
C GLY A 163 3.96 -2.96 -0.36
N TYR A 164 3.15 -2.64 -1.38
CA TYR A 164 3.65 -2.17 -2.67
C TYR A 164 4.29 -0.77 -2.56
N LEU A 165 3.63 0.17 -1.88
CA LEU A 165 4.18 1.51 -1.65
C LEU A 165 5.49 1.45 -0.85
N HIS A 166 5.55 0.58 0.17
CA HIS A 166 6.79 0.35 0.90
C HIS A 166 7.90 -0.19 -0.01
N ALA A 167 7.57 -1.08 -0.95
CA ALA A 167 8.54 -1.57 -1.93
C ALA A 167 9.09 -0.44 -2.81
N GLN A 168 8.23 0.50 -3.22
CA GLN A 168 8.61 1.69 -3.98
C GLN A 168 9.50 2.63 -3.16
N ASP A 169 9.13 2.92 -1.92
CA ASP A 169 9.93 3.73 -0.99
C ASP A 169 11.33 3.12 -0.76
N GLN A 170 11.41 1.79 -0.66
CA GLN A 170 12.68 1.05 -0.54
C GLN A 170 13.53 1.17 -1.80
N LEU A 171 12.93 1.03 -2.98
CA LEU A 171 13.63 1.15 -4.26
C LEU A 171 14.13 2.58 -4.49
N GLU A 172 13.30 3.59 -4.22
CA GLU A 172 13.68 5.01 -4.33
C GLU A 172 14.85 5.35 -3.42
N ASN A 173 14.73 4.98 -2.14
CA ASN A 173 15.81 5.21 -1.18
C ASN A 173 17.09 4.48 -1.60
N TRP A 174 16.99 3.25 -2.13
CA TRP A 174 18.16 2.51 -2.59
C TRP A 174 18.82 3.19 -3.79
N ARG A 175 18.03 3.58 -4.80
CA ARG A 175 18.51 4.27 -6.00
C ARG A 175 19.20 5.59 -5.67
N SER A 176 18.68 6.35 -4.71
CA SER A 176 19.28 7.63 -4.27
C SER A 176 20.70 7.48 -3.72
N GLN A 177 21.10 6.27 -3.31
CA GLN A 177 22.45 5.98 -2.82
C GLN A 177 23.47 5.71 -3.93
N TYR A 178 23.02 5.68 -5.19
CA TYR A 178 23.78 5.39 -6.41
C TYR A 178 23.48 6.42 -7.52
N PRO A 179 23.95 7.68 -7.40
CA PRO A 179 23.66 8.75 -8.36
C PRO A 179 24.08 8.44 -9.80
N GLU A 180 25.04 7.53 -9.99
CA GLU A 180 25.48 7.05 -11.30
C GLU A 180 24.39 6.29 -12.08
N ILE A 181 23.37 5.79 -11.40
CA ILE A 181 22.24 5.08 -12.03
C ILE A 181 21.28 6.07 -12.70
N GLU A 182 21.07 7.27 -12.13
CA GLU A 182 20.16 8.27 -12.71
C GLU A 182 20.58 8.63 -14.14
N ALA A 183 21.88 8.80 -14.38
CA ALA A 183 22.41 9.09 -15.71
C ALA A 183 22.17 7.98 -16.75
N GLN A 184 21.86 6.75 -16.33
CA GLN A 184 21.56 5.61 -17.21
C GLN A 184 20.06 5.47 -17.51
N LEU A 185 19.20 6.11 -16.72
CA LEU A 185 17.74 6.03 -16.86
C LEU A 185 17.15 7.17 -17.72
N ASP A 186 17.93 8.22 -18.01
CA ASP A 186 17.54 9.40 -18.81
C ASP A 186 17.76 9.22 -20.34
N HIS A 187 17.96 7.99 -20.83
CA HIS A 187 18.24 7.67 -22.24
C HIS A 187 17.29 6.60 -22.77
#